data_AF-A0A7V8W7Q5-F1
#
_entry.id   AF-A0A7V8W7Q5-F1
#
_cell.length_a   1.000
_cell.length_b   1.000
_cell.length_c   1.000
_cell.angle_alpha   90.00
_cell.angle_beta   90.00
_cell.angle_gamma   90.00
#
_symmetry.space_group_name_H-M   'P 1'
#
loop_
_entity.id
_entity.type
_entity.pdbx_description
1 polymer ?
#
loop_
_entity_poly.entity_id
_entity_poly.type
_entity_poly.pdbx_seq_one_letter_code
_entity_poly.pdbx_strand_id
1 'polypeptide(L)'
;MSGPASNISAIKLGLLVAWPAFWMGVPLKLVISLLLLAMGMHPWEMPGLAFLLLLSIPIDIWALNLSTKTVFLERLRLKAPDSAGLTIWWQAMLLNAIYLPILYFVGGGAVSMSKSIAAWILEFFKEIPVAERISIELVLWGTPATIALLLLVLGWLYFFGKIVKRQAALAVPGDAAFSSVVRQWDLMRVPADQPLMLTAITAVGMFLVILLWAFMPVTTPHPHESEKKDVAKTPVFKPTDALQKTEKVIAKAEATVQSLEEKAASESPKDEKSKGKAGGKESPKAGTESAKPMKAAVTPEKEHSHGAEDHKH
;
A
#
# COMPACT_ATOMS: atom_id res chain seq x y z
N MET A 1 -5.19 -14.75 -52.27
CA MET A 1 -5.56 -13.33 -52.00
C MET A 1 -5.04 -12.96 -50.62
N SER A 2 -4.46 -11.76 -50.44
CA SER A 2 -3.98 -11.29 -49.14
C SER A 2 -5.13 -10.65 -48.34
N GLY A 3 -5.68 -11.38 -47.37
CA GLY A 3 -6.75 -10.86 -46.50
C GLY A 3 -6.29 -9.69 -45.61
N PRO A 4 -7.22 -8.89 -45.04
CA PRO A 4 -6.92 -7.58 -44.44
C PRO A 4 -5.83 -7.59 -43.34
N ALA A 5 -5.64 -8.73 -42.67
CA ALA A 5 -4.57 -8.94 -41.69
C ALA A 5 -3.14 -8.93 -42.27
N SER A 6 -2.94 -8.96 -43.60
CA SER A 6 -1.62 -8.78 -44.22
C SER A 6 -1.06 -7.38 -43.95
N ASN A 7 -1.90 -6.35 -44.08
CA ASN A 7 -1.48 -4.95 -44.23
C ASN A 7 -1.13 -4.26 -42.90
N ILE A 8 -1.60 -4.80 -41.76
CA ILE A 8 -1.21 -4.31 -40.43
C ILE A 8 0.12 -4.98 -40.01
N SER A 9 1.07 -4.23 -39.45
CA SER A 9 2.32 -4.82 -38.96
C SER A 9 2.09 -5.78 -37.77
N ALA A 10 2.93 -6.80 -37.61
CA ALA A 10 2.77 -7.78 -36.53
C ALA A 10 2.78 -7.10 -35.15
N ILE A 11 3.76 -6.22 -34.89
CA ILE A 11 3.88 -5.45 -33.64
C ILE A 11 2.60 -4.64 -33.36
N LYS A 12 2.04 -3.96 -34.36
CA LYS A 12 0.81 -3.17 -34.19
C LYS A 12 -0.41 -4.04 -33.86
N LEU A 13 -0.55 -5.21 -34.51
CA LEU A 13 -1.64 -6.14 -34.21
C LEU A 13 -1.48 -6.79 -32.83
N GLY A 14 -0.25 -7.16 -32.46
CA GLY A 14 0.09 -7.68 -31.14
C GLY A 14 -0.23 -6.67 -30.03
N LEU A 15 0.19 -5.41 -30.20
CA LEU A 15 -0.10 -4.34 -29.25
C LEU A 15 -1.61 -4.09 -29.11
N LEU A 16 -2.34 -4.03 -30.22
CA LEU A 16 -3.80 -3.82 -30.23
C LEU A 16 -4.58 -4.89 -29.44
N VAL A 17 -4.10 -6.14 -29.41
CA VAL A 17 -4.75 -7.24 -28.67
C VAL A 17 -4.21 -7.38 -27.24
N ALA A 18 -2.91 -7.24 -27.03
CA ALA A 18 -2.27 -7.43 -25.74
C ALA A 18 -2.56 -6.27 -24.76
N TRP A 19 -2.54 -5.02 -25.24
CA TRP A 19 -2.73 -3.84 -24.38
C TRP A 19 -4.11 -3.81 -23.69
N PRO A 20 -5.25 -3.92 -24.39
CA PRO A 20 -6.55 -4.03 -23.72
C PRO A 20 -6.69 -5.33 -22.91
N ALA A 21 -6.14 -6.47 -23.34
CA ALA A 21 -6.20 -7.69 -22.53
C ALA A 21 -5.51 -7.52 -21.17
N PHE A 22 -4.34 -6.88 -21.15
CA PHE A 22 -3.62 -6.53 -19.93
C PHE A 22 -4.47 -5.64 -19.00
N TRP A 23 -5.03 -4.54 -19.52
CA TRP A 23 -5.84 -3.62 -18.73
C TRP A 23 -7.21 -4.18 -18.29
N MET A 24 -7.77 -5.17 -19.00
CA MET A 24 -8.95 -5.91 -18.54
C MET A 24 -8.62 -6.92 -17.43
N GLY A 25 -7.44 -7.56 -17.49
CA GLY A 25 -7.04 -8.57 -16.51
C GLY A 25 -6.44 -8.00 -15.21
N VAL A 26 -5.62 -6.95 -15.30
CA VAL A 26 -4.85 -6.41 -14.16
C VAL A 26 -5.72 -5.96 -12.98
N PRO A 27 -6.79 -5.15 -13.15
CA PRO A 27 -7.63 -4.74 -12.02
C PRO A 27 -8.25 -5.92 -11.27
N LEU A 28 -8.69 -6.95 -12.02
CA LEU A 28 -9.30 -8.15 -11.45
C LEU A 28 -8.28 -8.97 -10.65
N LYS A 29 -7.06 -9.12 -11.16
CA LYS A 29 -5.94 -9.75 -10.44
C LYS A 29 -5.53 -8.96 -9.20
N LEU A 30 -5.51 -7.62 -9.25
CA LEU A 30 -5.19 -6.79 -8.09
C LEU A 30 -6.21 -6.96 -6.96
N VAL A 31 -7.52 -7.06 -7.26
CA VAL A 31 -8.53 -7.39 -6.24
C VAL A 31 -8.25 -8.75 -5.59
N ILE A 32 -7.85 -9.77 -6.36
CA ILE A 32 -7.49 -11.09 -5.83
C ILE A 32 -6.22 -11.02 -4.95
N SER A 33 -5.19 -10.27 -5.37
CA SER A 33 -3.98 -10.06 -4.56
C SER A 33 -4.28 -9.32 -3.24
N LEU A 34 -5.21 -8.36 -3.25
CA LEU A 34 -5.64 -7.66 -2.03
C LEU A 34 -6.44 -8.58 -1.09
N LEU A 35 -7.30 -9.45 -1.63
CA LEU A 35 -8.00 -10.47 -0.83
C LEU A 35 -7.04 -11.48 -0.22
N LEU A 36 -6.06 -11.98 -0.98
CA LEU A 36 -5.01 -12.86 -0.45
C LEU A 36 -4.25 -12.20 0.71
N LEU A 37 -3.85 -10.94 0.55
CA LEU A 37 -3.15 -10.18 1.60
C LEU A 37 -4.04 -9.96 2.84
N ALA A 38 -5.34 -9.70 2.66
CA ALA A 38 -6.31 -9.61 3.77
C ALA A 38 -6.52 -10.95 4.50
N MET A 39 -6.43 -12.09 3.79
CA MET A 39 -6.40 -13.43 4.39
C MET A 39 -5.08 -13.77 5.09
N GLY A 40 -4.11 -12.85 5.16
CA GLY A 40 -2.78 -13.08 5.72
C GLY A 40 -1.85 -13.93 4.84
N MET A 41 -2.22 -14.20 3.59
CA MET A 41 -1.41 -14.95 2.63
C MET A 41 -0.70 -14.01 1.67
N HIS A 42 0.64 -13.98 1.72
CA HIS A 42 1.41 -13.09 0.87
C HIS A 42 1.28 -13.50 -0.62
N PRO A 43 0.83 -12.63 -1.55
CA PRO A 43 0.58 -13.00 -2.95
C PRO A 43 1.80 -13.48 -3.76
N TRP A 44 3.00 -13.27 -3.22
CA TRP A 44 4.28 -13.61 -3.85
C TRP A 44 4.98 -14.82 -3.20
N GLU A 45 4.41 -15.38 -2.13
CA GLU A 45 4.84 -16.67 -1.56
C GLU A 45 4.15 -17.83 -2.28
N MET A 46 4.77 -19.01 -2.27
CA MET A 46 4.31 -20.19 -3.04
C MET A 46 2.81 -20.50 -2.96
N PRO A 47 2.12 -20.53 -1.80
CA PRO A 47 0.68 -20.80 -1.77
C PRO A 47 -0.15 -19.65 -2.37
N GLY A 48 0.15 -18.39 -2.03
CA GLY A 48 -0.55 -17.22 -2.56
C GLY A 48 -0.33 -17.05 -4.06
N LEU A 49 0.91 -17.23 -4.52
CA LEU A 49 1.30 -17.14 -5.92
C LEU A 49 0.65 -18.25 -6.77
N ALA A 50 0.62 -19.50 -6.27
CA ALA A 50 -0.04 -20.61 -6.97
C ALA A 50 -1.56 -20.37 -7.10
N PHE A 51 -2.21 -19.87 -6.04
CA PHE A 51 -3.63 -19.51 -6.07
C PHE A 51 -3.91 -18.35 -7.02
N LEU A 52 -3.10 -17.29 -6.97
CA LEU A 52 -3.20 -16.12 -7.85
C LEU A 52 -3.03 -16.50 -9.32
N LEU A 53 -2.03 -17.36 -9.63
CA LEU A 53 -1.83 -17.89 -10.98
C LEU A 53 -3.01 -18.75 -11.43
N LEU A 54 -3.55 -19.63 -10.58
CA LEU A 54 -4.69 -20.49 -10.91
C LEU A 54 -5.95 -19.66 -11.24
N LEU A 55 -6.26 -18.64 -10.44
CA LEU A 55 -7.36 -17.71 -10.74
C LEU A 55 -7.06 -16.79 -11.94
N SER A 56 -5.78 -16.50 -12.22
CA SER A 56 -5.38 -15.69 -13.39
C SER A 56 -5.75 -16.35 -14.72
N ILE A 57 -5.69 -17.68 -14.82
CA ILE A 57 -5.92 -18.44 -16.06
C ILE A 57 -7.27 -18.10 -16.74
N PRO A 58 -8.45 -18.26 -16.10
CA PRO A 58 -9.73 -17.92 -16.72
C PRO A 58 -9.86 -16.43 -17.04
N ILE A 59 -9.27 -15.55 -16.22
CA ILE A 59 -9.27 -14.09 -16.43
C ILE A 59 -8.49 -13.73 -17.70
N ASP A 60 -7.30 -14.31 -17.89
CA ASP A 60 -6.46 -14.09 -19.06
C ASP A 60 -7.09 -14.65 -20.34
N ILE A 61 -7.69 -15.85 -20.28
CA ILE A 61 -8.42 -16.44 -21.41
C ILE A 61 -9.59 -15.55 -21.83
N TRP A 62 -10.38 -15.05 -20.87
CA TRP A 62 -11.49 -14.14 -21.12
C TRP A 62 -11.04 -12.80 -21.71
N ALA A 63 -10.03 -12.17 -21.11
CA ALA A 63 -9.50 -10.88 -21.54
C ALA A 63 -8.90 -10.95 -22.96
N LEU A 64 -8.16 -12.01 -23.28
CA LEU A 64 -7.64 -12.28 -24.63
C LEU A 64 -8.74 -12.60 -25.64
N ASN A 65 -9.83 -13.28 -25.23
CA ASN A 65 -10.96 -13.54 -26.12
C ASN A 65 -11.66 -12.23 -26.51
N LEU A 66 -11.95 -11.39 -25.52
CA LEU A 66 -12.67 -10.12 -25.71
C LEU A 66 -11.83 -9.11 -26.51
N SER A 67 -10.54 -8.98 -26.22
CA SER A 67 -9.65 -8.10 -27.00
C SER A 67 -9.46 -8.58 -28.44
N THR A 68 -9.31 -9.89 -28.67
CA THR A 68 -9.17 -10.44 -30.02
C THR A 68 -10.45 -10.23 -30.82
N LYS A 69 -11.62 -10.56 -30.25
CA LYS A 69 -12.91 -10.39 -30.92
C LYS A 69 -13.19 -8.93 -31.27
N THR A 70 -12.97 -7.99 -30.34
CA THR A 70 -13.16 -6.56 -30.60
C THR A 70 -12.20 -6.03 -31.67
N VAL A 71 -10.89 -6.32 -31.58
CA VAL A 71 -9.90 -5.87 -32.57
C VAL A 71 -10.17 -6.44 -33.97
N PHE A 72 -10.53 -7.72 -34.08
CA PHE A 72 -10.80 -8.35 -35.38
C PHE A 72 -12.05 -7.74 -36.04
N LEU A 73 -13.11 -7.54 -35.26
CA LEU A 73 -14.37 -6.98 -35.74
C LEU A 73 -14.23 -5.49 -36.11
N GLU A 74 -13.54 -4.69 -35.29
CA GLU A 74 -13.38 -3.25 -35.48
C GLU A 74 -12.33 -2.88 -36.56
N ARG A 75 -11.15 -3.52 -36.52
CA ARG A 75 -9.96 -3.12 -37.30
C ARG A 75 -9.67 -4.01 -38.50
N LEU A 76 -10.15 -5.26 -38.52
CA LEU A 76 -9.97 -6.19 -39.64
C LEU A 76 -11.27 -6.53 -40.38
N ARG A 77 -12.44 -6.21 -39.81
CA ARG A 77 -13.77 -6.65 -40.28
C ARG A 77 -13.85 -8.18 -40.42
N LEU A 78 -13.29 -8.90 -39.46
CA LEU A 78 -13.30 -10.37 -39.40
C LEU A 78 -14.07 -10.86 -38.17
N LYS A 79 -14.83 -11.94 -38.32
CA LYS A 79 -15.37 -12.69 -37.18
C LYS A 79 -14.30 -13.65 -36.66
N ALA A 80 -13.70 -13.31 -35.52
CA ALA A 80 -12.74 -14.17 -34.85
C ALA A 80 -13.40 -15.52 -34.43
N PRO A 81 -12.67 -16.66 -34.49
CA PRO A 81 -13.20 -17.94 -34.05
C PRO A 81 -13.47 -17.93 -32.54
N ASP A 82 -14.52 -18.64 -32.09
CA ASP A 82 -14.95 -18.58 -30.68
C ASP A 82 -13.94 -19.19 -29.69
N SER A 83 -13.02 -20.04 -30.18
CA SER A 83 -11.88 -20.59 -29.42
C SER A 83 -10.66 -19.66 -29.34
N ALA A 84 -10.69 -18.47 -29.97
CA ALA A 84 -9.54 -17.57 -30.10
C ALA A 84 -8.87 -17.22 -28.76
N GLY A 85 -9.66 -16.96 -27.70
CA GLY A 85 -9.12 -16.67 -26.38
C GLY A 85 -8.22 -17.79 -25.84
N LEU A 86 -8.68 -19.04 -25.91
CA LEU A 86 -7.94 -20.21 -25.42
C LEU A 86 -6.73 -20.54 -26.30
N THR A 87 -6.87 -20.47 -27.62
CA THR A 87 -5.77 -20.78 -28.56
C THR A 87 -4.67 -19.74 -28.48
N ILE A 88 -5.01 -18.45 -28.37
CA ILE A 88 -4.04 -17.37 -28.16
C ILE A 88 -3.42 -17.47 -26.76
N TRP A 89 -4.21 -17.76 -25.71
CA TRP A 89 -3.70 -17.90 -24.35
C TRP A 89 -2.62 -18.99 -24.25
N TRP A 90 -2.87 -20.21 -24.74
CA TRP A 90 -1.87 -21.28 -24.68
C TRP A 90 -0.64 -20.97 -25.54
N GLN A 91 -0.84 -20.40 -26.74
CA GLN A 91 0.27 -20.00 -27.61
C GLN A 91 1.10 -18.85 -27.01
N ALA A 92 0.47 -17.95 -26.25
CA ALA A 92 1.13 -16.88 -25.50
C ALA A 92 1.83 -17.39 -24.24
N MET A 93 1.28 -18.40 -23.54
CA MET A 93 1.95 -19.06 -22.42
C MET A 93 3.21 -19.80 -22.89
N LEU A 94 3.14 -20.52 -24.01
CA LEU A 94 4.32 -21.16 -24.62
C LEU A 94 5.35 -20.12 -25.08
N LEU A 95 4.92 -18.99 -25.65
CA LEU A 95 5.80 -17.87 -25.96
C LEU A 95 6.45 -17.32 -24.69
N ASN A 96 5.70 -17.06 -23.62
CA ASN A 96 6.21 -16.51 -22.37
C ASN A 96 7.17 -17.47 -21.65
N ALA A 97 6.90 -18.77 -21.65
CA ALA A 97 7.79 -19.79 -21.07
C ALA A 97 9.19 -19.80 -21.70
N ILE A 98 9.30 -19.42 -22.98
CA ILE A 98 10.58 -19.30 -23.71
C ILE A 98 11.13 -17.86 -23.61
N TYR A 99 10.27 -16.85 -23.75
CA TYR A 99 10.68 -15.45 -23.87
C TYR A 99 11.00 -14.78 -22.54
N LEU A 100 10.37 -15.16 -21.43
CA LEU A 100 10.66 -14.58 -20.10
C LEU A 100 12.07 -14.96 -19.59
N PRO A 101 12.56 -16.21 -19.71
CA PRO A 101 13.96 -16.53 -19.45
C PRO A 101 14.93 -15.71 -20.33
N ILE A 102 14.63 -15.55 -21.63
CA ILE A 102 15.45 -14.74 -22.55
C ILE A 102 15.45 -13.27 -22.11
N LEU A 103 14.28 -12.71 -21.77
CA LEU A 103 14.12 -11.35 -21.25
C LEU A 103 14.92 -11.14 -19.96
N TYR A 104 14.92 -12.12 -19.05
CA TYR A 104 15.70 -12.09 -17.80
C TYR A 104 17.21 -12.11 -18.07
N PHE A 105 17.71 -13.06 -18.87
CA PHE A 105 19.15 -13.17 -19.16
C PHE A 105 19.68 -12.00 -19.99
N VAL A 106 18.98 -11.60 -21.05
CA VAL A 106 19.41 -10.49 -21.93
C VAL A 106 19.22 -9.14 -21.24
N GLY A 107 18.12 -8.94 -20.50
CA GLY A 107 17.89 -7.73 -19.71
C GLY A 107 18.90 -7.57 -18.57
N GLY A 108 19.16 -8.64 -17.81
CA GLY A 108 20.17 -8.66 -16.76
C GLY A 108 21.58 -8.42 -17.30
N GLY A 109 21.94 -9.06 -18.42
CA GLY A 109 23.21 -8.84 -19.11
C GLY A 109 23.36 -7.42 -19.68
N ALA A 110 22.29 -6.83 -20.21
CA ALA A 110 22.29 -5.44 -20.65
C ALA A 110 22.51 -4.47 -19.48
N VAL A 111 21.86 -4.71 -18.33
CA VAL A 111 22.05 -3.89 -17.11
C VAL A 111 23.48 -4.04 -16.56
N SER A 112 24.03 -5.25 -16.47
CA SER A 112 25.39 -5.44 -15.95
C SER A 112 26.45 -4.81 -16.85
N MET A 113 26.39 -5.05 -18.17
CA MET A 113 27.30 -4.44 -19.15
C MET A 113 27.20 -2.90 -19.12
N SER A 114 25.98 -2.36 -19.06
CA SER A 114 25.76 -0.91 -18.99
C SER A 114 26.32 -0.30 -17.70
N LYS A 115 26.22 -1.01 -16.55
CA LYS A 115 26.83 -0.59 -15.29
C LYS A 115 28.35 -0.63 -15.32
N SER A 116 28.96 -1.65 -15.93
CA SER A 116 30.42 -1.71 -16.11
C SER A 116 30.94 -0.56 -16.97
N ILE A 117 30.24 -0.22 -18.07
CA ILE A 117 30.58 0.94 -18.91
C ILE A 117 30.40 2.25 -18.14
N ALA A 118 29.29 2.41 -17.40
CA ALA A 118 29.02 3.61 -16.62
C ALA A 118 30.05 3.85 -15.51
N ALA A 119 30.47 2.78 -14.80
CA ALA A 119 31.53 2.85 -13.81
C ALA A 119 32.87 3.29 -14.42
N TRP A 120 33.27 2.67 -15.54
CA TRP A 120 34.50 3.01 -16.26
C TRP A 120 34.52 4.47 -16.75
N ILE A 121 33.40 4.99 -17.26
CA ILE A 121 33.29 6.41 -17.64
C ILE A 121 33.44 7.33 -16.40
N LEU A 122 32.81 6.97 -15.27
CA LEU A 122 32.87 7.77 -14.05
C LEU A 122 34.24 7.77 -13.37
N GLU A 123 35.12 6.79 -13.64
CA GLU A 123 36.51 6.81 -13.14
C GLU A 123 37.35 7.97 -13.71
N PHE A 124 36.96 8.55 -14.86
CA PHE A 124 37.59 9.76 -15.41
C PHE A 124 37.11 11.05 -14.72
N PHE A 125 35.96 11.04 -14.05
CA PHE A 125 35.32 12.24 -13.48
C PHE A 125 35.35 12.22 -11.94
N LYS A 126 36.56 12.36 -11.38
CA LYS A 126 36.83 12.15 -9.94
C LYS A 126 36.36 13.27 -9.00
N GLU A 127 35.99 14.43 -9.54
CA GLU A 127 35.65 15.64 -8.76
C GLU A 127 34.14 15.94 -8.70
N ILE A 128 33.28 15.06 -9.26
CA ILE A 128 31.83 15.26 -9.27
C ILE A 128 31.21 14.99 -7.88
N PRO A 129 30.33 15.88 -7.36
CA PRO A 129 29.60 15.65 -6.11
C PRO A 129 28.79 14.34 -6.09
N VAL A 130 28.69 13.68 -4.93
CA VAL A 130 28.08 12.35 -4.79
C VAL A 130 26.65 12.27 -5.34
N ALA A 131 25.84 13.32 -5.14
CA ALA A 131 24.47 13.37 -5.65
C ALA A 131 24.39 13.40 -7.18
N GLU A 132 25.21 14.25 -7.82
CA GLU A 132 25.33 14.33 -9.27
C GLU A 132 25.88 13.02 -9.85
N ARG A 133 26.92 12.45 -9.22
CA ARG A 133 27.49 11.16 -9.61
C ARG A 133 26.43 10.05 -9.67
N ILE A 134 25.51 9.99 -8.69
CA ILE A 134 24.41 9.00 -8.68
C ILE A 134 23.42 9.25 -9.84
N SER A 135 23.05 10.50 -10.11
CA SER A 135 22.14 10.81 -11.22
C SER A 135 22.75 10.53 -12.60
N ILE A 136 24.04 10.85 -12.78
CA ILE A 136 24.78 10.56 -14.01
C ILE A 136 24.93 9.05 -14.18
N GLU A 137 25.31 8.31 -13.12
CA GLU A 137 25.39 6.84 -13.16
C GLU A 137 24.06 6.22 -13.58
N LEU A 138 22.96 6.65 -12.95
CA LEU A 138 21.61 6.14 -13.23
C LEU A 138 21.16 6.39 -14.67
N VAL A 139 21.42 7.57 -15.24
CA VAL A 139 21.13 7.85 -16.66
C VAL A 139 22.04 7.03 -17.57
N LEU A 140 23.33 6.96 -17.25
CA LEU A 140 24.36 6.37 -18.11
C LEU A 140 24.23 4.85 -18.27
N TRP A 141 23.82 4.11 -17.23
CA TRP A 141 23.43 2.70 -17.40
C TRP A 141 21.93 2.50 -17.67
N GLY A 142 21.07 3.41 -17.19
CA GLY A 142 19.62 3.30 -17.32
C GLY A 142 19.14 3.47 -18.76
N THR A 143 19.63 4.48 -19.49
CA THR A 143 19.26 4.71 -20.90
C THR A 143 19.53 3.50 -21.82
N PRO A 144 20.75 2.93 -21.90
CA PRO A 144 20.99 1.74 -22.72
C PRO A 144 20.22 0.51 -22.24
N ALA A 145 20.03 0.32 -20.92
CA ALA A 145 19.19 -0.74 -20.39
C ALA A 145 17.71 -0.59 -20.78
N THR A 146 17.17 0.63 -20.77
CA THR A 146 15.81 0.93 -21.24
C THR A 146 15.67 0.70 -22.74
N ILE A 147 16.66 1.07 -23.56
CA ILE A 147 16.67 0.79 -25.00
C ILE A 147 16.66 -0.72 -25.26
N ALA A 148 17.49 -1.49 -24.56
CA ALA A 148 17.50 -2.95 -24.66
C ALA A 148 16.15 -3.57 -24.25
N LEU A 149 15.54 -3.09 -23.16
CA LEU A 149 14.22 -3.53 -22.71
C LEU A 149 13.13 -3.21 -23.75
N LEU A 150 13.13 -2.01 -24.33
CA LEU A 150 12.18 -1.61 -25.38
C LEU A 150 12.31 -2.49 -26.64
N LEU A 151 13.54 -2.82 -27.06
CA LEU A 151 13.78 -3.74 -28.18
C LEU A 151 13.24 -5.16 -27.89
N LEU A 152 13.39 -5.65 -26.66
CA LEU A 152 12.84 -6.94 -26.23
C LEU A 152 11.30 -6.91 -26.14
N VAL A 153 10.69 -5.82 -25.67
CA VAL A 153 9.23 -5.63 -25.69
C VAL A 153 8.69 -5.60 -27.13
N LEU A 154 9.37 -4.91 -28.06
CA LEU A 154 9.03 -4.92 -29.49
C LEU A 154 9.19 -6.32 -30.11
N GLY A 155 10.21 -7.07 -29.71
CA GLY A 155 10.42 -8.47 -30.09
C GLY A 155 9.28 -9.37 -29.62
N TRP A 156 8.88 -9.28 -28.35
CA TRP A 156 7.72 -10.01 -27.81
C TRP A 156 6.43 -9.65 -28.57
N LEU A 157 6.16 -8.35 -28.78
CA LEU A 157 5.00 -7.87 -29.55
C LEU A 157 5.00 -8.37 -31.00
N TYR A 158 6.17 -8.56 -31.61
CA TYR A 158 6.29 -9.15 -32.95
C TYR A 158 5.92 -10.64 -32.96
N PHE A 159 6.39 -11.43 -31.99
CA PHE A 159 6.05 -12.86 -31.88
C PHE A 159 4.58 -13.08 -31.49
N PHE A 160 4.07 -12.35 -30.49
CA PHE A 160 2.66 -12.36 -30.12
C PHE A 160 1.78 -11.87 -31.29
N GLY A 161 2.20 -10.81 -31.99
CA GLY A 161 1.55 -10.35 -33.21
C GLY A 161 1.51 -11.39 -34.34
N LYS A 162 2.54 -12.22 -34.48
CA LYS A 162 2.55 -13.38 -35.40
C LYS A 162 1.55 -14.47 -34.98
N ILE A 163 1.38 -14.72 -33.68
CA ILE A 163 0.35 -15.64 -33.15
C ILE A 163 -1.04 -15.10 -33.52
N VAL A 164 -1.33 -13.83 -33.21
CA VAL A 164 -2.62 -13.20 -33.53
C VAL A 164 -2.87 -13.16 -35.05
N LYS A 165 -1.86 -12.90 -35.89
CA LYS A 165 -1.99 -12.97 -37.35
C LYS A 165 -2.38 -14.37 -37.86
N ARG A 166 -1.92 -15.45 -37.24
CA ARG A 166 -2.33 -16.82 -37.61
C ARG A 166 -3.81 -17.05 -37.33
N GLN A 167 -4.31 -16.58 -36.19
CA GLN A 167 -5.74 -16.66 -35.86
C GLN A 167 -6.58 -15.78 -36.80
N ALA A 168 -6.07 -14.61 -37.21
CA ALA A 168 -6.72 -13.75 -38.21
C ALA A 168 -6.80 -14.38 -39.61
N ALA A 169 -5.88 -15.29 -39.97
CA ALA A 169 -5.94 -16.05 -41.21
C ALA A 169 -6.95 -17.22 -41.17
N LEU A 170 -7.44 -17.59 -39.98
CA LEU A 170 -8.50 -18.59 -39.76
C LEU A 170 -9.87 -17.95 -39.50
N ALA A 171 -9.94 -16.61 -39.44
CA ALA A 171 -11.16 -15.87 -39.16
C ALA A 171 -12.01 -15.65 -40.42
N VAL A 172 -13.34 -15.69 -40.27
CA VAL A 172 -14.28 -15.56 -41.40
C VAL A 172 -14.45 -14.07 -41.76
N PRO A 173 -14.52 -13.70 -43.06
CA PRO A 173 -14.89 -12.36 -43.49
C PRO A 173 -16.21 -11.89 -42.87
N GLY A 174 -16.23 -10.67 -42.35
CA GLY A 174 -17.43 -10.03 -41.82
C GLY A 174 -18.06 -9.12 -42.86
N ASP A 175 -18.79 -9.69 -43.82
CA ASP A 175 -19.53 -8.96 -44.88
C ASP A 175 -20.78 -8.22 -44.36
N ALA A 176 -20.73 -7.79 -43.09
CA ALA A 176 -21.81 -7.23 -42.32
C ALA A 176 -21.80 -5.69 -42.41
N ALA A 177 -22.95 -5.10 -42.72
CA ALA A 177 -23.13 -3.65 -42.77
C ALA A 177 -22.74 -2.98 -41.44
N PHE A 178 -22.27 -1.73 -41.49
CA PHE A 178 -21.69 -1.04 -40.32
C PHE A 178 -22.59 -1.09 -39.07
N SER A 179 -23.91 -0.93 -39.22
CA SER A 179 -24.89 -1.01 -38.14
C SER A 179 -24.95 -2.39 -37.47
N SER A 180 -24.85 -3.49 -38.24
CA SER A 180 -24.83 -4.84 -37.67
C SER A 180 -23.48 -5.18 -37.03
N VAL A 181 -22.38 -4.57 -37.49
CA VAL A 181 -21.08 -4.63 -36.81
C VAL A 181 -21.12 -3.93 -35.45
N VAL A 182 -21.72 -2.73 -35.37
CA VAL A 182 -21.95 -2.03 -34.09
C VAL A 182 -22.86 -2.86 -33.16
N ARG A 183 -23.96 -3.43 -33.68
CA ARG A 183 -24.84 -4.32 -32.91
C ARG A 183 -24.10 -5.56 -32.37
N GLN A 184 -23.22 -6.17 -33.16
CA GLN A 184 -22.39 -7.30 -32.68
C GLN A 184 -21.39 -6.87 -31.61
N TRP A 185 -20.80 -5.68 -31.72
CA TRP A 185 -19.88 -5.12 -30.71
C TRP A 185 -20.56 -4.83 -29.38
N ASP A 186 -21.80 -4.33 -29.42
CA ASP A 186 -22.64 -4.10 -28.25
C ASP A 186 -23.07 -5.41 -27.57
N LEU A 187 -23.52 -6.40 -28.37
CA LEU A 187 -23.83 -7.76 -27.92
C LEU A 187 -22.62 -8.59 -27.45
N MET A 188 -21.38 -8.10 -27.64
CA MET A 188 -20.18 -8.68 -27.01
C MET A 188 -19.86 -8.08 -25.64
N ARG A 189 -20.56 -7.00 -25.24
CA ARG A 189 -20.40 -6.29 -23.96
C ARG A 189 -21.59 -6.51 -23.04
N VAL A 190 -22.80 -6.51 -23.59
CA VAL A 190 -24.03 -6.89 -22.90
C VAL A 190 -24.14 -8.41 -22.87
N PRO A 191 -24.13 -9.08 -21.70
CA PRO A 191 -24.38 -10.52 -21.64
C PRO A 191 -25.78 -10.85 -22.17
N ALA A 192 -25.89 -11.95 -22.92
CA ALA A 192 -27.17 -12.39 -23.50
C ALA A 192 -28.28 -12.50 -22.42
N ASP A 193 -27.91 -13.01 -21.25
CA ASP A 193 -28.77 -13.12 -20.08
C ASP A 193 -28.48 -11.99 -19.08
N GLN A 194 -29.04 -10.81 -19.31
CA GLN A 194 -29.02 -9.69 -18.35
C GLN A 194 -29.44 -10.07 -16.91
N PRO A 195 -30.49 -10.89 -16.66
CA PRO A 195 -30.80 -11.31 -15.29
C PRO A 195 -29.73 -12.23 -14.68
N LEU A 196 -29.06 -13.06 -15.49
CA LEU A 196 -27.95 -13.90 -15.03
C LEU A 196 -26.72 -13.05 -14.70
N MET A 197 -26.45 -11.99 -15.47
CA MET A 197 -25.42 -11.01 -15.13
C MET A 197 -25.71 -10.34 -13.79
N LEU A 198 -26.95 -9.91 -13.55
CA LEU A 198 -27.34 -9.26 -12.30
C LEU A 198 -27.20 -10.23 -11.11
N THR A 199 -27.72 -11.46 -11.21
CA THR A 199 -27.59 -12.44 -10.12
C THR A 199 -26.14 -12.84 -9.88
N ALA A 200 -25.30 -12.97 -10.92
CA ALA A 200 -23.87 -13.22 -10.79
C ALA A 200 -23.14 -12.06 -10.10
N ILE A 201 -23.40 -10.80 -10.50
CA ILE A 201 -22.80 -9.61 -9.85
C ILE A 201 -23.25 -9.51 -8.39
N THR A 202 -24.54 -9.71 -8.10
CA THR A 202 -25.05 -9.69 -6.71
C THR A 202 -24.49 -10.85 -5.88
N ALA A 203 -24.36 -12.05 -6.44
CA ALA A 203 -23.76 -13.21 -5.75
C ALA A 203 -22.26 -13.00 -5.48
N VAL A 204 -21.50 -12.50 -6.46
CA VAL A 204 -20.08 -12.16 -6.27
C VAL A 204 -19.92 -11.01 -5.27
N GLY A 205 -20.77 -9.97 -5.34
CA GLY A 205 -20.78 -8.87 -4.37
C GLY A 205 -21.10 -9.36 -2.95
N MET A 206 -22.12 -10.20 -2.78
CA MET A 206 -22.46 -10.82 -1.50
C MET A 206 -21.32 -11.71 -0.99
N PHE A 207 -20.71 -12.52 -1.86
CA PHE A 207 -19.57 -13.36 -1.50
C PHE A 207 -18.34 -12.52 -1.10
N LEU A 208 -18.03 -11.43 -1.81
CA LEU A 208 -16.98 -10.49 -1.44
C LEU A 208 -17.27 -9.77 -0.11
N VAL A 209 -18.52 -9.43 0.18
CA VAL A 209 -18.92 -8.89 1.49
C VAL A 209 -18.79 -9.94 2.60
N ILE A 210 -19.19 -11.19 2.36
CA ILE A 210 -19.00 -12.30 3.32
C ILE A 210 -17.50 -12.55 3.56
N LEU A 211 -16.68 -12.60 2.51
CA LEU A 211 -15.22 -12.69 2.64
C LEU A 211 -14.64 -11.51 3.41
N LEU A 212 -15.07 -10.28 3.11
CA LEU A 212 -14.63 -9.08 3.83
C LEU A 212 -14.96 -9.19 5.32
N TRP A 213 -16.17 -9.59 5.71
CA TRP A 213 -16.54 -9.76 7.12
C TRP A 213 -15.87 -10.98 7.79
N ALA A 214 -15.57 -12.04 7.04
CA ALA A 214 -14.88 -13.23 7.56
C ALA A 214 -13.36 -13.03 7.72
N PHE A 215 -12.75 -12.16 6.91
CA PHE A 215 -11.31 -11.86 6.91
C PHE A 215 -10.98 -10.43 7.36
N MET A 216 -11.95 -9.65 7.81
CA MET A 216 -11.66 -8.46 8.62
C MET A 216 -10.89 -8.92 9.86
N PRO A 217 -9.64 -8.48 10.08
CA PRO A 217 -8.95 -8.78 11.32
C PRO A 217 -9.78 -8.20 12.46
N VAL A 218 -9.97 -8.96 13.54
CA VAL A 218 -10.81 -8.51 14.66
C VAL A 218 -10.12 -7.31 15.31
N THR A 219 -10.57 -6.10 15.00
CA THR A 219 -9.93 -4.81 15.36
C THR A 219 -10.05 -4.45 16.84
N THR A 220 -10.41 -5.42 17.70
CA THR A 220 -9.97 -5.44 19.10
C THR A 220 -8.43 -5.43 19.13
N PRO A 221 -7.76 -4.39 19.67
CA PRO A 221 -6.32 -4.37 19.72
C PRO A 221 -5.82 -5.53 20.60
N HIS A 222 -5.29 -6.58 19.98
CA HIS A 222 -4.41 -7.50 20.68
C HIS A 222 -3.08 -6.75 20.83
N PRO A 223 -2.65 -6.39 22.05
CA PRO A 223 -1.36 -5.77 22.23
C PRO A 223 -0.29 -6.71 21.68
N HIS A 224 0.56 -6.18 20.80
CA HIS A 224 1.71 -6.92 20.28
C HIS A 224 2.53 -7.47 21.46
N GLU A 225 3.28 -8.56 21.27
CA GLU A 225 3.97 -9.18 22.42
C GLU A 225 5.02 -8.26 23.06
N SER A 226 5.51 -7.25 22.32
CA SER A 226 6.32 -6.12 22.81
C SER A 226 5.59 -5.14 23.74
N GLU A 227 4.25 -5.14 23.73
CA GLU A 227 3.39 -4.31 24.59
C GLU A 227 2.71 -5.10 25.71
N LYS A 228 3.06 -6.39 25.89
CA LYS A 228 2.89 -7.10 27.16
C LYS A 228 3.84 -6.49 28.20
N LYS A 229 3.53 -5.28 28.67
CA LYS A 229 4.02 -4.82 29.97
C LYS A 229 3.60 -5.87 30.99
N ASP A 230 4.57 -6.41 31.73
CA ASP A 230 4.27 -7.17 32.93
C ASP A 230 3.41 -6.30 33.84
N VAL A 231 2.13 -6.62 33.94
CA VAL A 231 1.23 -6.04 34.92
C VAL A 231 1.64 -6.64 36.26
N ALA A 232 2.68 -6.04 36.84
CA ALA A 232 3.16 -6.33 38.18
C ALA A 232 1.95 -6.31 39.11
N LYS A 233 1.55 -7.50 39.58
CA LYS A 233 0.23 -7.77 40.15
C LYS A 233 -0.10 -6.73 41.21
N THR A 234 -0.97 -5.78 40.88
CA THR A 234 -1.45 -4.78 41.82
C THR A 234 -2.05 -5.54 43.00
N PRO A 235 -1.54 -5.35 44.24
CA PRO A 235 -1.98 -6.15 45.37
C PRO A 235 -3.47 -5.93 45.57
N VAL A 236 -4.24 -7.03 45.56
CA VAL A 236 -5.71 -7.02 45.57
C VAL A 236 -6.19 -6.11 46.71
N PHE A 237 -6.79 -4.98 46.35
CA PHE A 237 -7.21 -3.97 47.32
C PHE A 237 -8.41 -4.50 48.12
N LYS A 238 -8.12 -5.14 49.26
CA LYS A 238 -9.13 -5.66 50.18
C LYS A 238 -9.81 -4.50 50.90
N PRO A 239 -11.12 -4.23 50.68
CA PRO A 239 -11.80 -3.10 51.33
C PRO A 239 -11.82 -3.23 52.86
N THR A 240 -11.82 -4.46 53.38
CA THR A 240 -11.71 -4.79 54.82
C THR A 240 -10.51 -4.13 55.50
N ASP A 241 -9.36 -4.12 54.81
CA ASP A 241 -8.08 -3.73 55.40
C ASP A 241 -7.91 -2.20 55.35
N ALA A 242 -8.69 -1.53 54.48
CA ALA A 242 -8.89 -0.09 54.51
C ALA A 242 -9.90 0.31 55.60
N LEU A 243 -11.06 -0.36 55.68
CA LEU A 243 -12.10 -0.10 56.68
C LEU A 243 -11.55 -0.22 58.11
N GLN A 244 -10.84 -1.31 58.45
CA GLN A 244 -10.23 -1.46 59.78
C GLN A 244 -9.17 -0.39 60.12
N LYS A 245 -8.53 0.23 59.11
CA LYS A 245 -7.62 1.37 59.35
C LYS A 245 -8.42 2.63 59.62
N THR A 246 -9.51 2.87 58.88
CA THR A 246 -10.42 3.99 59.10
C THR A 246 -11.08 3.91 60.48
N GLU A 247 -11.59 2.75 60.90
CA GLU A 247 -12.12 2.51 62.25
C GLU A 247 -11.09 2.84 63.34
N LYS A 248 -9.84 2.39 63.18
CA LYS A 248 -8.73 2.67 64.11
C LYS A 248 -8.28 4.13 64.11
N VAL A 249 -8.61 4.91 63.08
CA VAL A 249 -8.41 6.37 63.04
C VAL A 249 -9.59 7.08 63.71
N ILE A 250 -10.83 6.64 63.47
CA ILE A 250 -12.04 7.18 64.09
C ILE A 250 -11.99 6.98 65.62
N ALA A 251 -11.75 5.76 66.11
CA ALA A 251 -11.64 5.49 67.54
C ALA A 251 -10.49 6.26 68.23
N LYS A 252 -9.43 6.58 67.49
CA LYS A 252 -8.37 7.48 67.99
C LYS A 252 -8.81 8.95 68.01
N ALA A 253 -9.56 9.41 67.01
CA ALA A 253 -10.11 10.75 66.98
C ALA A 253 -11.11 10.94 68.13
N GLU A 254 -12.01 10.00 68.36
CA GLU A 254 -12.98 9.98 69.46
C GLU A 254 -12.29 10.02 70.84
N ALA A 255 -11.30 9.15 71.07
CA ALA A 255 -10.50 9.18 72.30
C ALA A 255 -9.71 10.49 72.46
N THR A 256 -9.27 11.10 71.36
CA THR A 256 -8.59 12.41 71.41
C THR A 256 -9.58 13.52 71.75
N VAL A 257 -10.79 13.52 71.17
CA VAL A 257 -11.87 14.48 71.47
C VAL A 257 -12.29 14.36 72.93
N GLN A 258 -12.52 13.14 73.45
CA GLN A 258 -12.81 12.94 74.88
C GLN A 258 -11.68 13.48 75.77
N SER A 259 -10.41 13.23 75.42
CA SER A 259 -9.26 13.79 76.17
C SER A 259 -9.10 15.32 76.05
N LEU A 260 -9.81 15.97 75.12
CA LEU A 260 -9.89 17.42 74.96
C LEU A 260 -11.13 18.00 75.65
N GLU A 261 -12.24 17.28 75.67
CA GLU A 261 -13.45 17.63 76.42
C GLU A 261 -13.22 17.52 77.94
N GLU A 262 -12.52 16.48 78.42
CA GLU A 262 -12.08 16.39 79.82
C GLU A 262 -11.14 17.54 80.24
N LYS A 263 -10.30 18.02 79.31
CA LYS A 263 -9.45 19.20 79.53
C LYS A 263 -10.24 20.51 79.52
N ALA A 264 -11.15 20.68 78.56
CA ALA A 264 -12.04 21.83 78.51
C ALA A 264 -13.00 21.89 79.72
N ALA A 265 -13.38 20.74 80.28
CA ALA A 265 -14.17 20.64 81.51
C ALA A 265 -13.36 20.88 82.79
N SER A 266 -12.02 20.84 82.74
CA SER A 266 -11.15 21.08 83.89
C SER A 266 -10.46 22.45 83.90
N GLU A 267 -10.46 23.20 82.79
CA GLU A 267 -9.99 24.60 82.74
C GLU A 267 -11.14 25.60 82.60
N SER A 268 -11.47 26.27 83.72
CA SER A 268 -12.21 27.54 83.72
C SER A 268 -11.41 28.62 84.50
N PRO A 269 -11.50 29.91 84.10
CA PRO A 269 -10.27 30.65 83.79
C PRO A 269 -9.83 31.70 84.84
N LYS A 270 -8.51 31.99 84.88
CA LYS A 270 -7.91 33.25 85.40
C LYS A 270 -6.61 33.68 84.71
N ASP A 271 -6.71 34.76 83.94
CA ASP A 271 -5.89 35.99 83.93
C ASP A 271 -4.33 36.04 83.90
N GLU A 272 -3.86 36.96 83.03
CA GLU A 272 -2.73 37.91 83.21
C GLU A 272 -1.23 37.46 83.20
N LYS A 273 -0.60 37.68 82.02
CA LYS A 273 0.47 38.70 81.79
C LYS A 273 1.96 38.41 82.17
N SER A 274 2.85 38.65 81.18
CA SER A 274 4.28 39.13 81.23
C SER A 274 5.51 38.26 80.81
N LYS A 275 5.91 38.39 79.52
CA LYS A 275 7.17 39.02 79.01
C LYS A 275 8.60 38.61 79.53
N GLY A 276 9.38 37.90 78.67
CA GLY A 276 10.87 37.75 78.72
C GLY A 276 11.32 36.30 78.39
N LYS A 277 12.22 35.89 77.46
CA LYS A 277 13.47 36.45 76.84
C LYS A 277 14.65 36.50 77.83
N ALA A 278 15.83 35.87 77.67
CA ALA A 278 16.48 34.97 76.68
C ALA A 278 17.56 34.09 77.41
N GLY A 279 18.33 33.14 76.83
CA GLY A 279 18.40 32.52 75.50
C GLY A 279 19.82 32.09 75.08
N GLY A 280 19.97 31.05 74.22
CA GLY A 280 21.25 30.56 73.65
C GLY A 280 21.93 29.44 74.47
N LYS A 281 22.89 28.65 73.94
CA LYS A 281 23.52 28.48 72.60
C LYS A 281 24.35 27.14 72.68
N GLU A 282 24.67 26.30 71.69
CA GLU A 282 25.23 26.40 70.32
C GLU A 282 24.94 25.08 69.54
N SER A 283 24.59 25.06 68.23
CA SER A 283 25.40 25.17 66.98
C SER A 283 26.09 23.85 66.53
N PRO A 284 26.43 23.64 65.24
CA PRO A 284 26.18 24.39 63.98
C PRO A 284 25.35 23.50 62.97
N LYS A 285 25.39 23.51 61.60
CA LYS A 285 26.06 24.27 60.51
C LYS A 285 25.29 24.08 59.16
N ALA A 286 25.48 25.00 58.20
CA ALA A 286 25.13 24.91 56.75
C ALA A 286 23.62 24.82 56.35
N GLY A 287 23.16 25.44 55.25
CA GLY A 287 23.83 26.32 54.28
C GLY A 287 22.85 27.00 53.28
N THR A 288 23.24 28.16 52.74
CA THR A 288 22.59 29.07 51.76
C THR A 288 22.24 28.40 50.39
N GLU A 289 21.46 28.92 49.42
CA GLU A 289 21.17 30.33 48.99
C GLU A 289 19.99 30.46 47.97
N SER A 290 19.34 31.65 47.87
CA SER A 290 18.63 32.23 46.68
C SER A 290 17.47 31.44 45.96
N ALA A 291 16.60 32.01 45.08
CA ALA A 291 16.38 33.36 44.54
C ALA A 291 14.87 33.62 44.17
N LYS A 292 14.54 34.76 43.50
CA LYS A 292 13.17 35.28 43.19
C LYS A 292 12.72 35.16 41.69
N PRO A 293 11.46 35.48 41.32
CA PRO A 293 10.82 35.19 40.00
C PRO A 293 10.70 36.41 39.03
N MET A 294 9.73 36.37 38.08
CA MET A 294 9.36 37.35 37.01
C MET A 294 10.18 37.22 35.70
N LYS A 295 9.77 37.61 34.48
CA LYS A 295 8.63 38.40 33.88
C LYS A 295 8.49 37.88 32.41
N ALA A 296 7.34 37.64 31.77
CA ALA A 296 6.28 38.53 31.24
C ALA A 296 6.70 39.58 30.16
N ALA A 297 6.44 39.28 28.86
CA ALA A 297 6.22 40.20 27.69
C ALA A 297 6.14 39.34 26.38
N VAL A 298 5.04 39.26 25.61
CA VAL A 298 4.43 40.20 24.61
C VAL A 298 4.81 39.90 23.14
N THR A 299 3.76 39.90 22.31
CA THR A 299 3.55 39.74 20.84
C THR A 299 4.20 40.82 19.93
N PRO A 300 4.06 40.80 18.57
CA PRO A 300 3.74 39.70 17.60
C PRO A 300 4.62 39.76 16.29
N GLU A 301 4.22 38.98 15.27
CA GLU A 301 4.11 39.38 13.84
C GLU A 301 5.30 40.07 13.09
N LYS A 302 5.79 39.41 12.03
CA LYS A 302 5.84 40.03 10.70
C LYS A 302 5.97 39.05 9.54
N GLU A 303 5.20 39.29 8.48
CA GLU A 303 5.53 38.82 7.13
C GLU A 303 6.80 39.52 6.62
N HIS A 304 7.50 38.91 5.66
CA HIS A 304 8.13 39.71 4.62
C HIS A 304 8.14 38.99 3.27
N SER A 305 7.37 39.54 2.33
CA SER A 305 7.56 39.31 0.91
C SER A 305 8.95 39.82 0.48
N HIS A 306 9.61 39.05 -0.39
CA HIS A 306 10.69 39.53 -1.27
C HIS A 306 10.43 39.01 -2.67
N GLY A 307 9.99 39.93 -3.54
CA GLY A 307 9.71 39.67 -4.95
C GLY A 307 9.97 40.93 -5.76
N ALA A 308 11.25 41.19 -6.05
CA ALA A 308 11.71 42.14 -7.05
C ALA A 308 13.20 41.93 -7.31
N GLU A 309 13.58 41.59 -8.54
CA GLU A 309 14.76 42.18 -9.17
C GLU A 309 14.58 42.16 -10.69
N ASP A 310 14.57 43.35 -11.29
CA ASP A 310 14.70 43.52 -12.73
C ASP A 310 16.12 43.17 -13.16
N HIS A 311 16.28 42.64 -14.38
CA HIS A 311 17.44 43.05 -15.16
C HIS A 311 17.16 43.05 -16.66
N LYS A 312 17.36 44.23 -17.27
CA LYS A 312 17.57 44.36 -18.72
C LYS A 312 19.02 43.97 -19.03
N HIS A 313 19.26 43.27 -20.13
CA HIS A 313 19.81 43.90 -21.32
C HIS A 313 19.68 43.03 -22.58
#